data_AF-A0A250FX05-F1
#
_entry.id   AF-A0A250FX05-F1
#
_cell.length_a   1.000
_cell.length_b   1.000
_cell.length_c   1.000
_cell.angle_alpha   90.00
_cell.angle_beta   90.00
_cell.angle_gamma   90.00
#
_symmetry.space_group_name_H-M   'P 1'
#
loop_
_entity.id
_entity.type
_entity.pdbx_description
1 polymer ?
#
loop_
_entity_poly.entity_id
_entity_poly.type
_entity_poly.pdbx_seq_one_letter_code
_entity_poly.pdbx_strand_id
1 'polypeptide(L)'
;MKKILTLLVMVFLSFSCAKSKFNDTKKVKGVWMLESSSNQFEPNVNLSDCEKKTFYKFDDDSVFLSHSFIKEGNCETIKSKNSSYRVEDNQVYINDDQYLSISVEGDKLTTRTTTKRGIDPVVHIYRKVK
;
A
#
# COMPACT_ATOMS: atom_id res chain seq x y z
N MET A 1 23.24 54.05 34.04
CA MET A 1 22.03 53.81 33.21
C MET A 1 22.47 53.41 31.81
N LYS A 2 21.97 52.26 31.32
CA LYS A 2 21.85 51.84 29.91
C LYS A 2 23.16 51.57 29.14
N LYS A 3 23.32 50.53 28.33
CA LYS A 3 22.53 49.34 27.97
C LYS A 3 23.52 48.39 27.29
N ILE A 4 23.59 47.14 27.74
CA ILE A 4 24.26 46.05 27.03
C ILE A 4 23.48 45.83 25.73
N LEU A 5 24.14 46.00 24.58
CA LEU A 5 23.57 45.68 23.27
C LEU A 5 24.12 44.32 22.84
N THR A 6 23.46 43.27 23.30
CA THR A 6 23.70 41.89 22.85
C THR A 6 23.20 41.76 21.41
N LEU A 7 24.13 41.61 20.46
CA LEU A 7 23.82 41.32 19.07
C LEU A 7 23.38 39.84 18.97
N LEU A 8 22.07 39.60 18.86
CA LEU A 8 21.49 38.27 18.71
C LEU A 8 21.73 37.78 17.27
N VAL A 9 22.66 36.85 17.10
CA VAL A 9 22.89 36.17 15.81
C VAL A 9 21.76 35.17 15.58
N MET A 10 20.78 35.54 14.76
CA MET A 10 19.70 34.65 14.35
C MET A 10 20.13 33.96 13.04
N VAL A 11 20.82 32.81 13.16
CA VAL A 11 21.07 31.93 12.01
C VAL A 11 19.75 31.24 11.69
N PHE A 12 19.01 31.76 10.71
CA PHE A 12 17.91 31.04 10.08
C PHE A 12 18.50 29.87 9.29
N LEU A 13 18.62 28.71 9.94
CA LEU A 13 18.68 27.44 9.21
C LEU A 13 17.28 27.18 8.66
N SER A 14 16.98 27.81 7.52
CA SER A 14 15.95 27.28 6.63
C SER A 14 16.49 25.96 6.08
N PHE A 15 16.38 24.91 6.89
CA PHE A 15 16.19 23.57 6.35
C PHE A 15 14.86 23.61 5.61
N SER A 16 14.93 24.13 4.39
CA SER A 16 14.04 23.77 3.32
C SER A 16 14.18 22.27 3.23
N CYS A 17 13.34 21.56 3.96
CA CYS A 17 13.10 20.15 3.74
C CYS A 17 12.43 20.13 2.37
N ALA A 18 13.25 20.18 1.32
CA ALA A 18 12.82 19.90 -0.02
C ALA A 18 12.18 18.52 0.09
N LYS A 19 10.85 18.46 0.06
CA LYS A 19 10.13 17.23 -0.26
C LYS A 19 10.66 16.85 -1.65
N SER A 20 11.73 16.08 -1.68
CA SER A 20 12.21 15.51 -2.92
C SER A 20 11.05 14.69 -3.44
N LYS A 21 10.40 15.14 -4.50
CA LYS A 21 9.45 14.35 -5.27
C LYS A 21 10.24 13.23 -5.96
N PHE A 22 10.74 12.30 -5.16
CA PHE A 22 11.32 11.07 -5.62
C PHE A 22 10.14 10.20 -6.03
N ASN A 23 10.05 9.85 -7.31
CA ASN A 23 8.87 9.18 -7.90
C ASN A 23 8.47 7.93 -7.10
N ASP A 24 7.48 8.08 -6.21
CA ASP A 24 6.95 7.02 -5.36
C ASP A 24 6.35 5.86 -6.17
N THR A 25 5.99 6.09 -7.44
CA THR A 25 5.60 5.05 -8.41
C THR A 25 6.66 3.96 -8.59
N LYS A 26 7.96 4.29 -8.52
CA LYS A 26 9.02 3.27 -8.60
C LYS A 26 9.00 2.30 -7.40
N LYS A 27 8.53 2.74 -6.23
CA LYS A 27 8.49 1.90 -5.03
C LYS A 27 7.44 0.81 -5.15
N VAL A 28 6.24 1.15 -5.66
CA VAL A 28 5.13 0.20 -5.80
C VAL A 28 5.27 -0.72 -7.01
N LYS A 29 5.98 -0.32 -8.08
CA LYS A 29 6.15 -1.16 -9.28
C LYS A 29 6.69 -2.55 -8.93
N GLY A 30 6.08 -3.58 -9.53
CA GLY A 30 6.45 -4.98 -9.35
C GLY A 30 5.26 -5.89 -9.05
N VAL A 31 5.59 -7.15 -8.74
CA VAL A 31 4.61 -8.18 -8.34
C VAL A 31 4.63 -8.32 -6.83
N TRP A 32 3.45 -8.38 -6.23
CA TRP A 32 3.24 -8.47 -4.78
C TRP A 32 2.35 -9.67 -4.48
N MET A 33 2.91 -10.71 -3.85
CA MET A 33 2.18 -11.95 -3.54
C MET A 33 1.59 -11.92 -2.13
N LEU A 34 0.37 -12.43 -1.98
CA LEU A 34 -0.34 -12.48 -0.71
C LEU A 34 0.44 -13.33 0.30
N GLU A 35 0.76 -12.73 1.43
CA GLU A 35 1.50 -13.37 2.52
C GLU A 35 0.59 -13.69 3.69
N SER A 36 -0.26 -12.75 4.10
CA SER A 36 -1.17 -12.94 5.23
C SER A 36 -2.47 -12.17 5.06
N SER A 37 -3.50 -12.63 5.77
CA SER A 37 -4.80 -12.00 5.84
C SER A 37 -5.26 -11.93 7.30
N SER A 38 -5.95 -10.86 7.66
CA SER A 38 -6.53 -10.69 8.97
C SER A 38 -7.83 -9.88 8.91
N ASN A 39 -8.67 -10.08 9.91
CA ASN A 39 -9.88 -9.30 10.13
C ASN A 39 -10.07 -9.07 11.64
N GLN A 40 -11.15 -8.44 12.06
CA GLN A 40 -11.35 -8.10 13.47
C GLN A 40 -11.53 -9.30 14.40
N PHE A 41 -11.97 -10.45 13.86
CA PHE A 41 -12.23 -11.67 14.61
C PHE A 41 -11.03 -12.62 14.60
N GLU A 42 -10.26 -12.61 13.51
CA GLU A 42 -9.14 -13.50 13.28
C GLU A 42 -7.90 -12.69 12.83
N PRO A 43 -6.91 -12.47 13.73
CA PRO A 43 -5.73 -11.68 13.41
C PRO A 43 -4.77 -12.39 12.45
N ASN A 44 -4.96 -13.69 12.20
CA ASN A 44 -4.17 -14.47 11.25
C ASN A 44 -5.06 -15.54 10.61
N VAL A 45 -5.74 -15.15 9.53
CA VAL A 45 -6.59 -16.05 8.74
C VAL A 45 -5.70 -17.08 8.07
N ASN A 46 -6.03 -18.36 8.28
CA ASN A 46 -5.29 -19.45 7.64
C ASN A 46 -5.54 -19.48 6.12
N LEU A 47 -4.54 -19.06 5.34
CA LEU A 47 -4.57 -19.08 3.88
C LEU A 47 -4.13 -20.44 3.34
N SER A 48 -4.93 -21.01 2.43
CA SER A 48 -4.53 -22.17 1.64
C SER A 48 -3.36 -21.85 0.71
N ASP A 49 -2.67 -22.90 0.24
CA ASP A 49 -1.58 -22.74 -0.74
C ASP A 49 -2.08 -22.19 -2.08
N CYS A 50 -3.38 -22.35 -2.39
CA CYS A 50 -3.99 -21.71 -3.55
C CYS A 50 -4.18 -20.20 -3.31
N GLU A 51 -4.71 -19.79 -2.16
CA GLU A 51 -4.97 -18.38 -1.86
C GLU A 51 -3.68 -17.55 -1.81
N LYS A 52 -2.58 -18.13 -1.30
CA LYS A 52 -1.25 -17.51 -1.32
C LYS A 52 -0.71 -17.20 -2.73
N LYS A 53 -1.32 -17.73 -3.79
CA LYS A 53 -1.02 -17.37 -5.19
C LYS A 53 -1.71 -16.08 -5.64
N THR A 54 -2.58 -15.50 -4.82
CA THR A 54 -3.17 -14.17 -5.06
C THR A 54 -2.05 -13.12 -5.13
N PHE A 55 -2.09 -12.23 -6.13
CA PHE A 55 -1.08 -11.19 -6.27
C PHE A 55 -1.60 -9.90 -6.90
N TYR A 56 -1.00 -8.78 -6.53
CA TYR A 56 -1.07 -7.54 -7.31
C TYR A 56 0.12 -7.44 -8.25
N LYS A 57 -0.08 -6.91 -9.45
CA LYS A 57 1.00 -6.49 -10.35
C LYS A 57 0.81 -5.02 -10.70
N PHE A 58 1.76 -4.19 -10.28
CA PHE A 58 1.84 -2.77 -10.62
C PHE A 58 2.87 -2.59 -11.74
N ASP A 59 2.39 -2.14 -12.90
CA ASP A 59 3.19 -1.67 -14.02
C ASP A 59 3.36 -0.14 -13.92
N ASP A 60 3.82 0.55 -14.97
CA ASP A 60 4.18 1.98 -14.87
C ASP A 60 2.99 2.90 -14.54
N ASP A 61 1.80 2.59 -15.05
CA ASP A 61 0.57 3.38 -14.90
C ASP A 61 -0.67 2.54 -14.63
N SER A 62 -0.52 1.21 -14.59
CA SER A 62 -1.62 0.27 -14.47
C SER A 62 -1.36 -0.80 -13.42
N VAL A 63 -2.45 -1.32 -12.87
CA VAL A 63 -2.45 -2.38 -11.86
C VAL A 63 -3.54 -3.40 -12.17
N PHE A 64 -3.28 -4.66 -11.87
CA PHE A 64 -4.33 -5.66 -11.75
C PHE A 64 -4.12 -6.56 -10.53
N LEU A 65 -5.22 -7.12 -10.05
CA LEU A 65 -5.27 -8.14 -9.01
C LEU A 65 -5.57 -9.48 -9.65
N SER A 66 -4.74 -10.47 -9.37
CA SER A 66 -5.03 -11.88 -9.61
C SER A 66 -5.48 -12.49 -8.30
N HIS A 67 -6.72 -12.99 -8.24
CA HIS A 67 -7.29 -13.63 -7.07
C HIS A 67 -7.38 -15.14 -7.30
N SER A 68 -6.69 -15.91 -6.46
CA SER A 68 -6.65 -17.37 -6.52
C SER A 68 -7.46 -17.97 -5.38
N PHE A 69 -8.27 -18.98 -5.67
CA PHE A 69 -9.18 -19.61 -4.71
C PHE A 69 -9.45 -21.07 -5.08
N ILE A 70 -9.89 -21.85 -4.10
CA ILE A 70 -10.25 -23.25 -4.32
C ILE A 70 -11.71 -23.33 -4.81
N LYS A 71 -11.94 -23.98 -5.95
CA LYS A 71 -13.27 -24.33 -6.45
C LYS A 71 -13.27 -25.78 -6.88
N GLU A 72 -14.20 -26.56 -6.32
CA GLU A 72 -14.33 -28.00 -6.58
C GLU A 72 -13.02 -28.78 -6.38
N GLY A 73 -12.24 -28.40 -5.36
CA GLY A 73 -10.93 -29.01 -5.07
C GLY A 73 -9.77 -28.57 -5.97
N ASN A 74 -10.03 -27.75 -6.98
CA ASN A 74 -9.01 -27.20 -7.88
C ASN A 74 -8.66 -25.75 -7.53
N CYS A 75 -7.42 -25.37 -7.83
CA CYS A 75 -7.00 -23.97 -7.68
C CYS A 75 -7.38 -23.18 -8.93
N GLU A 76 -8.43 -22.36 -8.82
CA GLU A 76 -8.85 -21.44 -9.86
C GLU A 76 -8.24 -20.05 -9.63
N THR A 77 -8.21 -19.23 -10.69
CA THR A 77 -7.69 -17.86 -10.61
C THR A 77 -8.49 -16.95 -11.52
N ILE A 78 -8.95 -15.83 -10.96
CA ILE A 78 -9.61 -14.75 -11.69
C ILE A 78 -8.71 -13.52 -11.68
N LYS A 79 -8.58 -12.87 -12.83
CA LYS A 79 -7.85 -11.61 -12.96
C LYS A 79 -8.83 -10.45 -13.08
N SER A 80 -8.61 -9.39 -12.30
CA SER A 80 -9.32 -8.13 -12.49
C SER A 80 -8.94 -7.51 -13.83
N LYS A 81 -9.78 -6.61 -14.33
CA LYS A 81 -9.37 -5.70 -15.41
C LYS A 81 -8.22 -4.82 -14.91
N ASN A 82 -7.35 -4.41 -15.83
CA ASN A 82 -6.34 -3.41 -15.54
C ASN A 82 -7.04 -2.10 -15.12
N SER A 83 -6.57 -1.52 -14.03
CA SER A 83 -7.00 -0.24 -13.48
C SER A 83 -5.84 0.73 -13.51
N SER A 84 -6.11 2.03 -13.59
CA SER A 84 -5.08 3.03 -13.37
C SER A 84 -4.80 3.16 -11.87
N TYR A 85 -3.61 3.64 -11.53
CA TYR A 85 -3.29 3.99 -10.15
C TYR A 85 -2.43 5.24 -10.06
N ARG A 86 -2.45 5.86 -8.89
CA ARG A 86 -1.54 6.96 -8.52
C ARG A 86 -0.95 6.71 -7.14
N VAL A 87 0.18 7.34 -6.86
CA VAL A 87 0.88 7.22 -5.56
C VAL A 87 1.09 8.61 -4.98
N GLU A 88 0.63 8.83 -3.76
CA GLU A 88 0.79 10.08 -3.01
C GLU A 88 1.11 9.77 -1.55
N ASP A 89 2.16 10.37 -1.00
CA ASP A 89 2.59 10.22 0.40
C ASP A 89 2.65 8.73 0.87
N ASN A 90 3.24 7.85 0.04
CA ASN A 90 3.31 6.38 0.20
C ASN A 90 1.96 5.63 0.23
N GLN A 91 0.85 6.29 -0.10
CA GLN A 91 -0.44 5.64 -0.33
C GLN A 91 -0.66 5.41 -1.82
N VAL A 92 -1.24 4.25 -2.15
CA VAL A 92 -1.58 3.88 -3.52
C VAL A 92 -3.09 3.94 -3.67
N TYR A 93 -3.55 4.66 -4.68
CA TYR A 93 -4.95 4.81 -5.02
C TYR A 93 -5.20 4.11 -6.35
N ILE A 94 -6.02 3.06 -6.34
CA ILE A 94 -6.42 2.33 -7.54
C ILE A 94 -7.81 2.85 -7.94
N ASN A 95 -7.88 3.53 -9.08
CA ASN A 95 -9.05 4.32 -9.46
C ASN A 95 -9.51 5.26 -8.30
N ASP A 96 -10.83 5.44 -8.15
CA ASP A 96 -11.48 6.17 -7.05
C ASP A 96 -12.16 5.22 -6.04
N ASP A 97 -11.55 4.06 -5.75
CA ASP A 97 -12.10 3.11 -4.78
C ASP A 97 -11.92 3.60 -3.34
N GLN A 98 -12.95 4.28 -2.83
CA GLN A 98 -12.98 4.80 -1.45
C GLN A 98 -12.98 3.71 -0.37
N TYR A 99 -13.20 2.45 -0.74
CA TYR A 99 -13.26 1.32 0.19
C TYR A 99 -11.92 0.60 0.35
N LEU A 100 -10.93 0.91 -0.49
CA LEU A 100 -9.62 0.27 -0.50
C LEU A 100 -8.52 1.28 -0.17
N SER A 101 -7.86 1.08 0.97
CA SER A 101 -6.62 1.79 1.31
C SER A 101 -5.41 0.89 1.04
N ILE A 102 -4.39 1.42 0.38
CA ILE A 102 -3.16 0.69 0.09
C ILE A 102 -1.95 1.52 0.52
N SER A 103 -1.02 0.89 1.22
CA SER A 103 0.27 1.50 1.59
C SER A 103 1.43 0.59 1.23
N VAL A 104 2.60 1.20 0.97
CA VAL A 104 3.84 0.49 0.67
C VAL A 104 4.93 0.91 1.64
N GLU A 105 5.54 -0.07 2.31
CA GLU A 105 6.67 0.12 3.21
C GLU A 105 7.74 -0.96 2.94
N GLY A 106 8.83 -0.56 2.28
CA GLY A 106 9.89 -1.48 1.87
C GLY A 106 9.36 -2.56 0.92
N ASP A 107 9.54 -3.83 1.30
CA ASP A 107 9.08 -5.01 0.56
C ASP A 107 7.67 -5.48 0.98
N LYS A 108 6.92 -4.64 1.71
CA LYS A 108 5.54 -4.92 2.12
C LYS A 108 4.54 -3.97 1.48
N LEU A 109 3.46 -4.52 0.96
CA LEU A 109 2.27 -3.80 0.52
C LEU A 109 1.10 -4.22 1.41
N THR A 110 0.43 -3.26 2.03
CA THR A 110 -0.73 -3.52 2.89
C THR A 110 -1.98 -3.01 2.21
N THR A 111 -3.00 -3.84 2.09
CA THR A 111 -4.34 -3.40 1.68
C THR A 111 -5.31 -3.49 2.84
N ARG A 112 -6.16 -2.48 2.99
CA ARG A 112 -7.25 -2.44 3.97
C ARG A 112 -8.55 -2.17 3.23
N THR A 113 -9.43 -3.17 3.20
CA THR A 113 -10.72 -3.07 2.50
C THR A 113 -11.85 -2.93 3.51
N THR A 114 -12.62 -1.84 3.40
CA THR A 114 -13.81 -1.61 4.23
C THR A 114 -15.07 -1.97 3.43
N THR A 115 -16.07 -2.59 4.06
CA THR A 115 -17.35 -2.86 3.37
C THR A 115 -18.21 -1.59 3.35
N LYS A 116 -19.15 -1.47 2.39
CA LYS A 116 -20.13 -0.35 2.32
C LYS A 116 -20.95 -0.16 3.61
N ARG A 117 -21.02 -1.19 4.45
CA ARG A 117 -21.73 -1.18 5.73
C ARG A 117 -20.85 -0.77 6.91
N GLY A 118 -19.57 -0.44 6.69
CA GLY A 118 -18.63 -0.05 7.73
C GLY A 118 -18.18 -1.19 8.64
N ILE A 119 -18.49 -2.44 8.27
CA ILE A 119 -18.17 -3.61 9.08
C ILE A 119 -16.86 -4.21 8.56
N ASP A 120 -15.90 -4.15 9.47
CA ASP A 120 -14.65 -4.88 9.64
C ASP A 120 -13.67 -4.86 8.48
N PRO A 121 -12.62 -4.02 8.56
CA PRO A 121 -11.63 -3.99 7.52
C PRO A 121 -10.93 -5.34 7.43
N VAL A 122 -10.96 -5.94 6.24
CA VAL A 122 -10.04 -7.04 5.93
C VAL A 122 -8.70 -6.41 5.59
N VAL A 123 -7.65 -6.88 6.26
CA VAL A 123 -6.28 -6.44 6.04
C VAL A 123 -5.52 -7.58 5.37
N HIS A 124 -4.89 -7.28 4.23
CA HIS A 124 -3.97 -8.20 3.59
C HIS A 124 -2.57 -7.60 3.55
N ILE A 125 -1.58 -8.45 3.79
CA ILE A 125 -0.17 -8.11 3.62
C ILE A 125 0.35 -8.90 2.43
N TYR A 126 0.99 -8.19 1.51
CA TYR A 126 1.65 -8.75 0.36
C TYR A 126 3.15 -8.49 0.44
N ARG A 127 3.92 -9.46 -0.03
CA ARG A 127 5.38 -9.36 -0.13
C ARG A 127 5.80 -9.09 -1.58
N LYS A 128 6.75 -8.18 -1.78
CA LYS A 128 7.35 -7.95 -3.09
C LYS A 128 8.12 -9.18 -3.57
N VAL A 129 7.85 -9.61 -4.79
CA VAL A 129 8.65 -10.63 -5.47
C VAL A 129 9.96 -9.99 -5.90
N LYS A 130 11.09 -10.62 -5.51
CA LYS A 130 12.44 -10.16 -5.84
C LYS A 130 12.82 -10.52 -7.28
#